data_AF-A0A060BX46-F1
#
_entry.id   AF-A0A060BX46-F1
#
_cell.length_a   1.000
_cell.length_b   1.000
_cell.length_c   1.000
_cell.angle_alpha   90.00
_cell.angle_beta   90.00
_cell.angle_gamma   90.00
#
_symmetry.space_group_name_H-M   'P 1'
#
loop_
_entity.id
_entity.type
_entity.pdbx_description
1 polymer ?
#
loop_
_entity_poly.entity_id
_entity_poly.type
_entity_poly.pdbx_seq_one_letter_code
_entity_poly.pdbx_strand_id
1 'polypeptide(L)' 'MTWTTTERYRAYESYSEDELKTLRERVAQSPWHSTFHIEPETGLLN' A
#
# COMPACT_ATOMS: atom_id res chain seq x y z
N MET A 1 -8.90 -12.95 0.73
CA MET A 1 -7.64 -13.26 1.42
C MET A 1 -7.64 -12.49 2.72
N THR A 2 -7.31 -13.12 3.85
CA THR A 2 -7.48 -12.52 5.18
C THR A 2 -6.11 -12.30 5.80
N TRP A 3 -5.79 -11.06 6.16
CA TRP A 3 -4.54 -10.75 6.86
C TRP A 3 -4.54 -11.40 8.24
N THR A 4 -3.43 -12.02 8.63
CA THR A 4 -3.18 -12.46 9.99
C THR A 4 -2.80 -11.29 10.89
N THR A 5 -2.89 -11.47 12.21
CA THR A 5 -2.42 -10.46 13.18
C THR A 5 -0.93 -10.16 12.98
N THR A 6 -0.10 -11.19 12.80
CA THR A 6 1.34 -11.02 12.60
C THR A 6 1.66 -10.18 11.36
N GLU A 7 0.94 -10.37 10.26
CA GLU A 7 1.18 -9.57 9.04
C GLU A 7 0.76 -8.11 9.21
N ARG A 8 -0.37 -7.82 9.89
CA ARG A 8 -0.81 -6.44 10.15
C ARG A 8 0.15 -5.67 11.05
N TYR A 9 0.78 -6.36 12.00
CA TYR A 9 1.71 -5.76 12.96
C TYR A 9 3.19 -6.01 12.60
N ARG A 10 3.47 -6.43 11.36
CA ARG A 10 4.84 -6.53 10.85
C ARG A 10 5.49 -5.14 10.84
N ALA A 11 6.69 -5.03 11.39
CA ALA A 11 7.45 -3.78 11.49
C ALA A 11 7.76 -3.20 10.10
N TYR A 12 7.74 -1.86 9.97
CA TYR A 12 7.91 -1.20 8.67
C TYR A 12 9.32 -1.41 8.08
N GLU A 13 10.34 -1.49 8.93
CA GLU A 13 11.73 -1.71 8.55
C GLU A 13 11.96 -3.09 7.92
N SER A 14 11.02 -4.01 8.12
CA SER A 14 11.13 -5.34 7.54
C SER A 14 10.65 -5.41 6.09
N TYR A 15 9.97 -4.38 5.58
CA TYR A 15 9.59 -4.31 4.17
C TYR A 15 10.79 -3.87 3.33
N SER A 16 10.98 -4.53 2.20
CA SER A 16 11.99 -4.11 1.23
C SER A 16 11.51 -2.89 0.44
N GLU A 17 12.46 -2.08 -0.01
CA GLU A 17 12.17 -0.93 -0.90
C GLU A 17 11.47 -1.37 -2.20
N ASP A 18 11.79 -2.56 -2.70
CA ASP A 18 11.17 -3.13 -3.90
C ASP A 18 9.69 -3.48 -3.68
N GLU A 19 9.33 -4.02 -2.51
CA GLU A 19 7.93 -4.26 -2.13
C GLU A 19 7.16 -2.94 -2.05
N LEU A 20 7.74 -1.92 -1.39
CA LEU A 20 7.13 -0.61 -1.26
C LEU A 20 6.95 0.07 -2.63
N LYS A 21 7.97 -0.01 -3.50
CA LYS A 21 7.89 0.49 -4.87
C LYS A 21 6.78 -0.19 -5.67
N THR A 22 6.69 -1.51 -5.57
CA THR A 22 5.62 -2.29 -6.25
C THR A 22 4.23 -1.87 -5.77
N LEU A 23 4.06 -1.58 -4.48
CA LEU A 23 2.79 -1.08 -3.95
C LEU A 23 2.42 0.30 -4.53
N ARG A 24 3.39 1.23 -4.63
CA ARG A 24 3.19 2.55 -5.24
C ARG A 24 2.76 2.44 -6.69
N GLU A 25 3.45 1.60 -7.46
CA GLU A 25 3.14 1.36 -8.86
C GLU A 25 1.73 0.79 -9.05
N ARG A 26 1.30 -0.14 -8.18
CA ARG A 26 -0.05 -0.70 -8.22
C ARG A 26 -1.13 0.32 -7.92
N VAL A 27 -0.91 1.22 -6.94
CA VAL A 27 -1.86 2.29 -6.64
C VAL A 27 -1.95 3.25 -7.83
N ALA A 28 -0.81 3.70 -8.37
CA ALA A 28 -0.76 4.61 -9.51
C ALA A 28 -1.38 4.05 -10.80
N GLN A 29 -1.30 2.73 -11.01
CA GLN A 29 -1.89 2.04 -12.17
C GLN A 29 -3.36 1.66 -11.98
N SER A 30 -3.93 1.86 -10.78
CA SER A 30 -5.31 1.50 -10.51
C SER A 30 -6.26 2.38 -11.32
N PRO A 31 -7.20 1.81 -12.11
CA PRO A 31 -8.20 2.60 -12.83
C PRO A 31 -9.19 3.31 -11.90
N TRP A 32 -9.17 2.98 -10.60
CA TRP A 32 -9.99 3.58 -9.57
C TRP A 32 -9.24 4.61 -8.71
N HIS A 33 -7.96 4.89 -9.01
CA HIS A 33 -7.20 5.93 -8.32
C HIS A 33 -7.68 7.32 -8.73
N SER A 34 -8.10 8.12 -7.76
CA SER A 34 -8.54 9.50 -8.00
C SER A 34 -7.34 10.44 -8.11
N THR A 35 -7.35 11.30 -9.14
CA THR A 35 -6.34 12.36 -9.31
C THR A 35 -6.78 13.71 -8.73
N PHE A 36 -8.00 13.81 -8.21
CA PHE A 36 -8.61 15.06 -7.72
C PHE A 36 -9.06 15.00 -6.26
N HIS A 37 -8.86 13.85 -5.60
CA HIS A 37 -9.09 13.67 -4.16
C HIS A 37 -7.78 13.27 -3.48
N ILE A 38 -7.69 13.52 -2.17
CA ILE A 38 -6.59 12.99 -1.37
C ILE A 38 -6.77 11.48 -1.25
N GLU A 39 -5.77 10.74 -1.69
CA GLU A 39 -5.69 9.29 -1.64
C GLU A 39 -4.30 8.87 -1.11
N PRO A 40 -4.17 7.66 -0.56
CA PRO A 40 -2.88 7.18 -0.07
C PRO A 40 -1.89 6.94 -1.23
N GLU A 41 -0.61 7.22 -1.00
CA GLU A 41 0.46 6.84 -1.93
C GLU A 41 0.61 5.31 -2.01
N THR A 42 0.38 4.61 -0.89
CA THR A 42 0.26 3.14 -0.78
C THR A 42 -0.62 2.76 0.40
N GLY A 43 -1.19 1.55 0.38
CA GLY A 43 -1.88 1.00 1.56
C GLY A 43 -3.29 1.57 1.76
N LEU A 44 -3.63 1.84 3.02
CA LEU A 44 -4.97 2.26 3.45
C LEU A 44 -4.90 3.67 4.04
N LEU A 45 -5.80 4.55 3.59
CA LEU A 45 -6.07 5.85 4.20
C LEU A 45 -7.43 5.78 4.91
N ASN A 46 -7.48 6.18 6.18
CA ASN A 46 -8.66 6.11 7.04
C ASN A 46 -8.85 7.37 7.88
#